data_AF-A0A1I0FWC4-F1
#
_entry.id   AF-A0A1I0FWC4-F1
#
_cell.length_a   1.000
_cell.length_b   1.000
_cell.length_c   1.000
_cell.angle_alpha   90.00
_cell.angle_beta   90.00
_cell.angle_gamma   90.00
#
_symmetry.space_group_name_H-M   'P 1'
#
loop_
_entity.id
_entity.type
_entity.pdbx_description
1 polymer ?
#
loop_
_entity_poly.entity_id
_entity_poly.type
_entity_poly.pdbx_seq_one_letter_code
_entity_poly.pdbx_strand_id
1 'polypeptide(L)' 'MSYVAPAIRDKFETLSVNLKNAILERDVQLYSIHDLIHVLEDIVAEAEAQEAEEKAKIHAAT' A
#
# COMPACT_ATOMS: atom_id res chain seq x y z
N MET A 1 -4.85 12.53 8.60
CA MET A 1 -6.16 11.86 8.79
C MET A 1 -6.67 11.43 7.43
N SER A 2 -6.73 10.12 7.21
CA SER A 2 -7.05 9.56 5.91
C SER A 2 -8.52 9.72 5.54
N TYR A 3 -8.82 9.94 4.26
CA TYR A 3 -10.16 10.10 3.73
C TYR A 3 -10.43 9.05 2.64
N VAL A 4 -11.64 8.47 2.66
CA VAL A 4 -12.10 7.52 1.65
C VAL A 4 -13.48 7.94 1.17
N ALA A 5 -13.59 8.26 -0.11
CA ALA A 5 -14.84 8.70 -0.70
C ALA A 5 -15.92 7.59 -0.64
N PRO A 6 -17.19 7.92 -0.37
CA PRO A 6 -18.27 6.94 -0.31
C PRO A 6 -18.38 6.07 -1.57
N ALA A 7 -18.10 6.63 -2.75
CA ALA A 7 -18.17 5.95 -4.03
C ALA A 7 -17.21 4.74 -4.18
N ILE A 8 -16.09 4.75 -3.44
CA ILE A 8 -15.09 3.66 -3.47
C ILE A 8 -15.03 2.89 -2.15
N ARG A 9 -15.81 3.32 -1.14
CA ARG A 9 -15.78 2.75 0.19
C ARG A 9 -16.01 1.24 0.18
N ASP A 10 -16.99 0.77 -0.58
CA ASP A 10 -17.28 -0.67 -0.67
C ASP A 10 -16.09 -1.47 -1.19
N LYS A 11 -15.33 -0.91 -2.15
CA LYS A 11 -14.12 -1.55 -2.69
C LYS A 11 -13.01 -1.54 -1.65
N PHE A 12 -12.80 -0.42 -0.98
CA PHE A 12 -11.84 -0.33 0.12
C PHE A 12 -12.15 -1.33 1.23
N GLU A 13 -13.41 -1.49 1.62
CA GLU A 13 -13.82 -2.39 2.70
C GLU A 13 -13.64 -3.89 2.38
N THR A 14 -13.60 -4.27 1.09
CA THR A 14 -13.31 -5.65 0.66
C THR A 14 -11.85 -6.07 0.88
N LEU A 15 -10.95 -5.11 1.09
CA LEU A 15 -9.54 -5.41 1.36
C LEU A 15 -9.39 -6.01 2.76
N SER A 16 -8.33 -6.80 2.93
CA SER A 16 -7.98 -7.36 4.23
C SER A 16 -7.72 -6.27 5.27
N VAL A 17 -7.97 -6.55 6.54
CA VAL A 17 -7.77 -5.59 7.64
C VAL A 17 -6.34 -5.04 7.64
N ASN A 18 -5.35 -5.91 7.41
CA ASN A 18 -3.94 -5.50 7.37
C ASN A 18 -3.66 -4.51 6.24
N LEU A 19 -4.22 -4.74 5.04
CA LEU A 19 -4.01 -3.85 3.91
C LEU A 19 -4.73 -2.51 4.11
N LYS A 20 -5.94 -2.52 4.68
CA LYS A 20 -6.64 -1.29 5.06
C LYS A 20 -5.84 -0.46 6.06
N ASN A 21 -5.29 -1.09 7.09
CA ASN A 21 -4.46 -0.40 8.08
C ASN A 21 -3.20 0.20 7.43
N ALA A 22 -2.50 -0.58 6.61
CA ALA A 22 -1.34 -0.10 5.87
C ALA A 22 -1.68 1.12 4.99
N ILE A 23 -2.82 1.09 4.30
CA ILE A 23 -3.28 2.24 3.50
C ILE A 23 -3.57 3.45 4.39
N LEU A 24 -4.23 3.26 5.53
CA LEU A 24 -4.62 4.34 6.44
C LEU A 24 -3.42 4.98 7.17
N GLU A 25 -2.39 4.20 7.48
CA GLU A 25 -1.14 4.68 8.10
C GLU A 25 -0.36 5.68 7.22
N ARG A 26 -0.63 5.68 5.91
CA ARG A 26 -0.02 6.58 4.92
C ARG A 26 -0.72 7.94 4.79
N ASP A 27 -1.70 8.26 5.64
CA ASP A 27 -2.43 9.54 5.63
C ASP A 27 -3.07 9.91 4.26
N VAL A 28 -3.59 8.90 3.55
CA VAL A 28 -4.06 9.04 2.15
C VAL A 28 -5.42 9.73 2.00
N GLN A 29 -5.65 10.33 0.84
CA GLN A 29 -6.96 10.85 0.41
C GLN A 29 -7.41 10.14 -0.86
N LEU A 30 -8.41 9.25 -0.72
CA LEU A 30 -8.91 8.43 -1.82
C LEU A 30 -10.26 8.96 -2.30
N TYR A 31 -10.28 9.60 -3.46
CA TYR A 31 -11.49 10.13 -4.10
C TYR A 31 -11.99 9.21 -5.23
N SER A 32 -11.09 8.45 -5.84
CA SER A 32 -11.35 7.60 -6.99
C SER A 32 -10.75 6.20 -6.83
N ILE A 33 -11.17 5.27 -7.69
CA ILE A 33 -10.59 3.92 -7.70
C ILE A 33 -9.12 3.95 -8.13
N HIS A 34 -8.74 4.92 -8.98
CA HIS A 34 -7.35 5.10 -9.41
C HIS A 34 -6.45 5.50 -8.25
N ASP A 35 -6.95 6.33 -7.32
CA ASP A 35 -6.20 6.69 -6.11
C ASP A 35 -5.92 5.46 -5.25
N LEU A 36 -6.93 4.59 -5.11
CA LEU A 36 -6.75 3.34 -4.38
C LEU A 36 -5.75 2.42 -5.09
N ILE A 37 -5.82 2.31 -6.42
CA ILE A 37 -4.87 1.50 -7.21
C ILE A 37 -3.45 2.01 -7.03
N HIS A 38 -3.20 3.31 -7.16
CA HIS A 38 -1.86 3.87 -7.00
C HIS A 38 -1.28 3.58 -5.61
N VAL A 39 -2.07 3.73 -4.54
CA VAL A 39 -1.58 3.42 -3.18
C VAL A 39 -1.24 1.94 -3.04
N LEU A 40 -2.01 1.04 -3.67
CA LEU A 40 -1.71 -0.38 -3.68
C LEU A 40 -0.43 -0.70 -4.47
N GLU A 41 -0.22 -0.03 -5.60
CA GLU A 41 1.01 -0.16 -6.39
C GLU A 41 2.23 0.32 -5.60
N ASP A 42 2.13 1.45 -4.91
CA ASP A 42 3.19 1.97 -4.03
C ASP A 42 3.55 0.97 -2.93
N ILE A 43 2.54 0.35 -2.28
CA ILE A 43 2.76 -0.68 -1.26
C ILE A 43 3.52 -1.88 -1.82
N VAL A 44 3.17 -2.34 -3.02
CA VAL A 44 3.85 -3.47 -3.68
C VAL A 44 5.27 -3.10 -4.05
N ALA A 45 5.48 -1.93 -4.65
CA ALA A 45 6.80 -1.45 -5.05
C ALA A 45 7.74 -1.29 -3.84
N GLU A 46 7.24 -0.76 -2.72
CA GLU A 46 7.99 -0.67 -1.46
C GLU A 46 8.39 -2.05 -0.93
N ALA A 47 7.47 -3.02 -0.96
CA ALA A 47 7.75 -4.39 -0.49
C ALA A 47 8.81 -5.09 -1.36
N GLU A 48 8.71 -4.96 -2.68
CA GLU A 48 9.69 -5.51 -3.62
C GLU A 48 11.07 -4.84 -3.46
N ALA A 49 11.11 -3.52 -3.26
CA ALA A 49 12.35 -2.80 -3.01
C ALA A 49 13.01 -3.24 -1.71
N GLN A 50 12.24 -3.43 -0.63
CA GLN A 50 12.74 -3.94 0.65
C GLN A 50 13.31 -5.37 0.50
N GLU A 51 12.60 -6.25 -0.20
CA GLU A 51 13.06 -7.62 -0.46
C GLU A 51 14.36 -7.63 -1.30
N ALA A 52 14.45 -6.76 -2.31
CA ALA A 52 15.65 -6.61 -3.13
C ALA A 52 16.85 -6.10 -2.31
N GLU A 53 16.64 -5.12 -1.43
CA GLU A 53 17.68 -4.59 -0.55
C GLU A 53 18.17 -5.66 0.44
N GLU A 54 17.27 -6.46 1.01
CA GLU A 54 17.62 -7.56 1.91
C GLU A 54 18.46 -8.64 1.19
N LYS A 55 18.05 -9.04 -0.01
CA LYS A 55 18.82 -9.99 -0.84
C LYS A 55 20.21 -9.46 -1.17
N ALA A 56 20.34 -8.17 -1.48
CA ALA A 56 21.63 -7.55 -1.77
C ALA A 56 22.56 -7.55 -0.55
N LYS A 57 22.03 -7.28 0.65
CA LYS A 57 22.80 -7.33 1.92
C LYS A 57 23.34 -8.73 2.23
N ILE A 58 22.56 -9.78 1.97
CA ILE A 58 22.99 -11.17 2.18
C ILE A 58 24.14 -11.53 1.23
N HIS A 59 24.04 -11.13 -0.05
CA HIS A 59 25.09 -11.42 -1.03
C HIS A 59 26.40 -10.67 -0.75
N ALA A 60 26.35 -9.42 -0.27
CA ALA A 60 27.54 -8.64 0.05
C ALA A 60 28.31 -9.12 1.30
N ALA A 61 27.69 -9.96 2.14
CA ALA A 61 28.28 -10.49 3.37
C ALA A 61 28.92 -11.88 3.23
N THR A 62 28.94 -12.47 2.01
CA THR A 62 29.55 -13.78 1.70
C THR A 62 30.79 -13.60 0.83
#